data_AF-H9A5Q0-F1
#
_entry.id   AF-H9A5Q0-F1
#
_cell.length_a   1.000
_cell.length_b   1.000
_cell.length_c   1.000
_cell.angle_alpha   90.00
_cell.angle_beta   90.00
_cell.angle_gamma   90.00
#
_symmetry.space_group_name_H-M   'P 1'
#
loop_
_entity.id
_entity.type
_entity.pdbx_description
1 polymer ?
#
loop_
_entity_poly.entity_id
_entity_poly.type
_entity_poly.pdbx_seq_one_letter_code
_entity_poly.pdbx_strand_id
1 'polypeptide(L)'
;MESREYRKNKTTELFHNLDKVIYVFSGMNFWIDDNDIPKLVFNAYKRISKVINVAIVLFMMAEIGSFFTQNNLTEKQKHDRVFMPFSHIILYSFTLSLSHHKETVTEILFTLAVCLKEDFNDEETERVMLKRIRIYVSAFVVICLNALVFYGIEGLAQVLFSGKRIYYILLTNINTSNLSSDKKIVYRSYVFQTNAT
;
A
#
# COMPACT_ATOMS: atom_id res chain seq x y z
N MET A 1 -1.94 -26.62 10.53
CA MET A 1 -3.30 -26.44 11.08
C MET A 1 -4.22 -27.39 10.32
N GLU A 2 -4.85 -28.34 11.01
CA GLU A 2 -5.93 -29.15 10.42
C GLU A 2 -7.07 -28.23 9.95
N SER A 3 -7.60 -28.50 8.76
CA SER A 3 -8.78 -27.82 8.22
C SER A 3 -9.98 -28.16 9.11
N ARG A 4 -10.27 -27.29 10.09
CA ARG A 4 -11.51 -27.40 10.87
C ARG A 4 -12.67 -27.15 9.91
N GLU A 5 -13.40 -28.19 9.52
CA GLU A 5 -14.64 -28.00 8.76
C GLU A 5 -15.62 -27.17 9.60
N TYR A 6 -15.86 -25.93 9.18
CA TYR A 6 -16.79 -25.03 9.85
C TYR A 6 -18.03 -24.80 8.97
N ARG A 7 -19.17 -24.56 9.62
CA ARG A 7 -20.43 -24.34 8.92
C ARG A 7 -20.41 -23.00 8.18
N LYS A 8 -20.49 -23.05 6.84
CA LYS A 8 -20.61 -21.85 6.00
C LYS A 8 -21.84 -21.04 6.41
N ASN A 9 -21.61 -19.76 6.69
CA ASN A 9 -22.61 -18.80 7.11
C ASN A 9 -22.33 -17.41 6.45
N LYS A 10 -23.29 -16.49 6.50
CA LYS A 10 -23.18 -15.16 5.82
C LYS A 10 -21.98 -14.34 6.31
N THR A 11 -21.66 -14.40 7.60
CA THR A 11 -20.48 -13.75 8.18
C THR A 11 -19.19 -14.36 7.64
N THR A 12 -19.04 -15.67 7.65
CA THR A 12 -17.85 -16.36 7.11
C THR A 12 -17.68 -16.10 5.62
N GLU A 13 -18.77 -16.04 4.85
CA GLU A 13 -18.71 -15.71 3.42
C GLU A 13 -18.25 -14.25 3.20
N LEU A 14 -18.70 -13.32 4.03
CA LEU A 14 -18.24 -11.92 3.98
C LEU A 14 -16.75 -11.82 4.30
N PHE A 15 -16.28 -12.46 5.38
CA PHE A 15 -14.87 -12.43 5.75
C PHE A 15 -13.99 -13.13 4.71
N HIS A 16 -14.46 -14.24 4.14
CA HIS A 16 -13.75 -14.92 3.06
C HIS A 16 -13.65 -14.06 1.79
N ASN A 17 -14.71 -13.36 1.40
CA ASN A 17 -14.68 -12.42 0.28
C ASN A 17 -13.79 -11.21 0.57
N LEU A 18 -13.82 -10.69 1.80
CA LEU A 18 -12.94 -9.62 2.23
C LEU A 18 -11.47 -10.06 2.18
N ASP A 19 -11.18 -11.27 2.65
CA ASP A 19 -9.83 -11.83 2.63
C ASP A 19 -9.31 -12.01 1.20
N LYS A 20 -10.14 -12.48 0.27
CA LYS A 20 -9.79 -12.52 -1.16
C LYS A 20 -9.41 -11.14 -1.71
N VAL A 21 -10.17 -10.10 -1.35
CA VAL A 21 -9.87 -8.72 -1.76
C VAL A 21 -8.56 -8.26 -1.14
N ILE A 22 -8.39 -8.43 0.18
CA ILE A 22 -7.16 -8.07 0.90
C ILE A 22 -5.95 -8.80 0.31
N TYR A 23 -6.10 -10.09 -0.01
CA TYR A 23 -5.06 -10.90 -0.62
C TYR A 23 -4.64 -10.35 -1.99
N VAL A 24 -5.57 -9.92 -2.83
CA VAL A 24 -5.24 -9.30 -4.13
C VAL A 24 -4.47 -7.99 -3.94
N PHE A 25 -4.85 -7.16 -2.97
CA PHE A 25 -4.20 -5.86 -2.76
C PHE A 25 -2.89 -5.92 -1.96
N SER A 26 -2.75 -6.86 -1.03
CA SER A 26 -1.63 -6.91 -0.07
C SER A 26 -0.84 -8.21 -0.06
N GLY A 27 -1.39 -9.31 -0.60
CA GLY A 27 -0.79 -10.65 -0.58
C GLY A 27 -0.90 -11.39 0.72
N MET A 28 -1.53 -10.77 1.71
CA MET A 28 -1.74 -11.38 3.00
C MET A 28 -3.05 -12.17 2.96
N ASN A 29 -2.95 -13.47 3.24
CA ASN A 29 -4.12 -14.31 3.56
C ASN A 29 -4.25 -14.32 5.08
N PHE A 30 -5.33 -13.79 5.62
CA PHE A 30 -5.67 -13.80 7.04
C PHE A 30 -6.77 -14.81 7.38
N TRP A 31 -7.32 -15.51 6.38
CA TRP A 31 -8.33 -16.53 6.56
C TRP A 31 -7.73 -17.92 6.78
N ILE A 32 -8.53 -18.81 7.38
CA ILE A 32 -8.08 -20.17 7.75
C ILE A 32 -8.01 -21.11 6.55
N ASP A 33 -8.87 -20.88 5.55
CA ASP A 33 -8.86 -21.64 4.31
C ASP A 33 -7.85 -21.04 3.34
N ASP A 34 -7.27 -21.91 2.51
CA ASP A 34 -6.61 -21.44 1.30
C ASP A 34 -7.68 -20.74 0.46
N ASN A 35 -7.50 -19.45 0.21
CA ASN A 35 -8.23 -18.78 -0.87
C ASN A 35 -8.03 -19.64 -2.11
N ASP A 36 -9.10 -20.14 -2.75
CA ASP A 36 -9.14 -21.04 -3.92
C ASP A 36 -8.41 -20.49 -5.17
N ILE A 37 -7.23 -19.95 -4.97
CA ILE A 37 -6.41 -19.18 -5.88
C ILE A 37 -5.44 -20.18 -6.50
N PRO A 38 -5.32 -20.20 -7.83
CA PRO A 38 -4.41 -21.10 -8.50
C PRO A 38 -2.97 -20.96 -7.96
N LYS A 39 -2.28 -22.08 -7.73
CA LYS A 39 -0.89 -22.12 -7.24
C LYS A 39 0.06 -21.24 -8.07
N LEU A 40 -0.21 -21.06 -9.36
CA LEU A 40 0.52 -20.15 -10.25
C LEU A 40 0.37 -18.69 -9.84
N VAL A 41 -0.86 -18.25 -9.54
CA VAL A 41 -1.15 -16.88 -9.08
C VAL A 41 -0.50 -16.66 -7.72
N PHE A 42 -0.61 -17.63 -6.81
CA PHE A 42 0.03 -17.56 -5.50
C PHE A 42 1.55 -17.38 -5.61
N ASN A 43 2.22 -18.17 -6.46
CA ASN A 43 3.66 -18.09 -6.67
C ASN A 43 4.09 -16.78 -7.34
N ALA A 44 3.32 -16.30 -8.33
CA ALA A 44 3.54 -15.01 -8.95
C ALA A 44 3.43 -13.89 -7.92
N TYR A 45 2.38 -13.92 -7.09
CA TYR A 45 2.15 -12.94 -6.04
C TYR A 45 3.31 -12.92 -5.03
N LYS A 46 3.73 -14.08 -4.54
CA LYS A 46 4.86 -14.19 -3.59
C LYS A 46 6.14 -13.55 -4.15
N ARG A 47 6.41 -13.73 -5.45
CA ARG A 47 7.56 -13.11 -6.13
C ARG A 47 7.38 -11.60 -6.25
N ILE A 48 6.20 -11.15 -6.68
CA ILE A 48 5.87 -9.72 -6.83
C ILE A 48 5.94 -9.01 -5.48
N SER A 49 5.33 -9.55 -4.41
CA SER A 49 5.39 -8.98 -3.06
C SER A 49 6.81 -8.82 -2.55
N LYS A 50 7.71 -9.78 -2.83
CA LYS A 50 9.11 -9.64 -2.44
C LYS A 50 9.77 -8.45 -3.15
N VAL A 51 9.51 -8.28 -4.44
CA VAL A 51 10.02 -7.13 -5.22
C VAL A 51 9.43 -5.82 -4.71
N ILE A 52 8.12 -5.78 -4.45
CA ILE A 52 7.43 -4.60 -3.92
C ILE A 52 7.99 -4.23 -2.55
N ASN A 53 8.18 -5.19 -1.63
CA ASN A 53 8.75 -4.91 -0.31
C ASN A 53 10.16 -4.34 -0.40
N VAL A 54 11.01 -4.87 -1.28
CA VAL A 54 12.34 -4.29 -1.53
C VAL A 54 12.23 -2.87 -2.07
N ALA A 55 11.32 -2.63 -3.01
CA ALA A 55 11.08 -1.30 -3.57
C ALA A 55 10.60 -0.29 -2.50
N ILE A 56 9.69 -0.71 -1.61
CA ILE A 56 9.20 0.12 -0.49
C ILE A 56 10.34 0.47 0.45
N VAL A 57 11.17 -0.50 0.85
CA VAL A 57 12.31 -0.23 1.74
C VAL A 57 13.30 0.73 1.08
N LEU A 58 13.62 0.54 -0.21
CA LEU A 58 14.48 1.47 -0.94
C LEU A 58 13.87 2.87 -1.03
N PHE A 59 12.55 2.97 -1.21
CA PHE A 59 11.84 4.24 -1.25
C PHE A 59 11.91 4.95 0.11
N MET A 60 11.64 4.25 1.21
CA MET A 60 11.78 4.80 2.57
C MET A 60 13.22 5.27 2.86
N MET A 61 14.22 4.50 2.43
CA MET A 61 15.62 4.90 2.57
C MET A 61 15.95 6.16 1.75
N ALA A 62 15.35 6.31 0.56
CA ALA A 62 15.47 7.53 -0.24
C ALA A 62 14.77 8.74 0.42
N GLU A 63 13.61 8.54 1.04
CA GLU A 63 12.92 9.59 1.80
C GLU A 63 13.78 10.09 2.97
N ILE A 64 14.40 9.18 3.72
CA ILE A 64 15.35 9.54 4.79
C ILE A 64 16.59 10.22 4.20
N GLY A 65 17.13 9.70 3.09
CA GLY A 65 18.27 10.30 2.37
C GLY A 65 18.00 11.71 1.87
N SER A 66 16.74 12.07 1.61
CA SER A 66 16.36 13.42 1.16
C SER A 66 16.64 14.51 2.20
N PHE A 67 16.70 14.16 3.50
CA PHE A 67 17.09 15.10 4.56
C PHE A 67 18.54 15.57 4.42
N PHE A 68 19.43 14.71 3.92
CA PHE A 68 20.85 15.00 3.80
C PHE A 68 21.23 15.58 2.44
N THR A 69 20.47 15.25 1.39
CA THR A 69 20.81 15.59 0.00
C THR A 69 20.10 16.84 -0.51
N GLN A 70 18.93 17.20 0.02
CA GLN A 70 18.11 18.30 -0.50
C GLN A 70 17.99 19.47 0.50
N ASN A 71 18.85 20.48 0.37
CA ASN A 71 18.85 21.63 1.28
C ASN A 71 17.96 22.80 0.80
N ASN A 72 17.65 22.86 -0.50
CA ASN A 72 16.87 23.94 -1.11
C ASN A 72 15.49 23.44 -1.54
N LEU A 73 14.54 23.45 -0.60
CA LEU A 73 13.16 22.99 -0.81
C LEU A 73 12.15 24.11 -0.54
N THR A 74 11.04 24.09 -1.26
CA THR A 74 9.89 24.96 -0.97
C THR A 74 9.22 24.54 0.34
N GLU A 75 8.42 25.42 0.95
CA GLU A 75 7.75 25.11 2.23
C GLU A 75 6.83 23.87 2.15
N LYS A 76 6.09 23.71 1.04
CA LYS A 76 5.29 22.48 0.78
C LYS A 76 6.18 21.23 0.81
N GLN A 77 7.33 21.27 0.13
CA GLN A 77 8.24 20.14 0.05
C GLN A 77 8.94 19.83 1.37
N LYS A 78 9.24 20.84 2.18
CA LYS A 78 9.78 20.63 3.53
C LYS A 78 8.79 19.89 4.41
N HIS A 79 7.50 20.25 4.32
CA HIS A 79 6.44 19.55 5.03
C HIS A 79 6.29 18.10 4.53
N ASP A 80 6.20 17.90 3.22
CA ASP A 80 6.08 16.56 2.61
C ASP A 80 7.27 15.66 2.96
N ARG A 81 8.49 16.22 2.99
CA ARG A 81 9.71 15.50 3.38
C ARG A 81 9.66 14.96 4.81
N VAL A 82 8.93 15.61 5.72
CA VAL A 82 8.75 15.12 7.09
C VAL A 82 7.58 14.16 7.17
N PHE A 83 6.45 14.53 6.57
CA PHE A 83 5.20 13.80 6.71
C PHE A 83 5.21 12.44 6.02
N MET A 84 5.79 12.35 4.82
CA MET A 84 5.79 11.13 4.00
C MET A 84 6.59 9.98 4.64
N PRO A 85 7.89 10.14 4.98
CA PRO A 85 8.63 9.07 5.65
C PRO A 85 8.02 8.66 6.98
N PHE A 86 7.51 9.59 7.78
CA PHE A 86 6.84 9.25 9.04
C PHE A 86 5.60 8.39 8.82
N SER A 87 4.76 8.77 7.85
CA SER A 87 3.56 8.02 7.48
C SER A 87 3.88 6.62 6.95
N HIS A 88 4.90 6.51 6.07
CA HIS A 88 5.33 5.22 5.52
C HIS A 88 5.95 4.31 6.57
N ILE A 89 6.73 4.85 7.54
CA ILE A 89 7.26 4.08 8.66
C ILE A 89 6.13 3.47 9.49
N ILE A 90 5.12 4.27 9.83
CA ILE A 90 3.96 3.80 10.59
C ILE A 90 3.21 2.72 9.80
N LEU A 91 2.87 2.98 8.54
CA LEU A 91 2.12 2.06 7.69
C LEU A 91 2.86 0.73 7.48
N TYR A 92 4.17 0.81 7.24
CA TYR A 92 5.01 -0.38 7.07
C TYR A 92 5.15 -1.16 8.37
N SER A 93 5.25 -0.47 9.52
CA SER A 93 5.27 -1.12 10.85
C SER A 93 3.98 -1.89 11.12
N PHE A 94 2.81 -1.33 10.78
CA PHE A 94 1.54 -2.06 10.86
C PHE A 94 1.53 -3.30 9.95
N THR A 95 2.04 -3.18 8.73
CA THR A 95 2.12 -4.30 7.78
C THR A 95 3.01 -5.43 8.31
N LEU A 96 4.18 -5.07 8.88
CA LEU A 96 5.08 -6.02 9.52
C LEU A 96 4.45 -6.68 10.73
N SER A 97 3.78 -5.90 11.59
CA SER A 97 3.09 -6.41 12.78
C SER A 97 1.97 -7.39 12.41
N LEU A 98 1.12 -7.05 11.45
CA LEU A 98 0.07 -7.94 10.93
C LEU A 98 0.64 -9.21 10.31
N SER A 99 1.76 -9.09 9.59
CA SER A 99 2.44 -10.25 9.01
C SER A 99 3.04 -11.17 10.07
N HIS A 100 3.62 -10.59 11.13
CA HIS A 100 4.24 -11.33 12.23
C HIS A 100 3.19 -12.03 13.10
N HIS A 101 2.08 -11.36 13.38
CA HIS A 101 0.98 -11.87 14.19
C HIS A 101 -0.14 -12.50 13.36
N LYS A 102 0.15 -12.89 12.12
CA LYS A 102 -0.84 -13.42 11.18
C LYS A 102 -1.65 -14.56 11.79
N GLU A 103 -1.00 -15.53 12.43
CA GLU A 103 -1.68 -16.70 13.01
C GLU A 103 -2.69 -16.29 14.09
N THR A 104 -2.30 -15.38 14.98
CA THR A 104 -3.17 -14.82 16.02
C THR A 104 -4.34 -14.04 15.42
N VAL A 105 -4.09 -13.23 14.39
CA VAL A 105 -5.14 -12.49 13.70
C VAL A 105 -6.13 -13.44 13.04
N THR A 106 -5.64 -14.49 12.38
CA THR A 106 -6.49 -15.54 11.78
C THR A 106 -7.33 -16.25 12.82
N GLU A 107 -6.74 -16.60 13.97
CA GLU A 107 -7.47 -17.23 15.08
C GLU A 107 -8.57 -16.31 15.63
N ILE A 108 -8.26 -15.04 15.88
CA ILE A 108 -9.26 -14.06 16.35
C ILE A 108 -10.41 -13.93 15.34
N LEU A 109 -10.10 -13.82 14.05
CA LEU A 109 -11.11 -13.74 12.99
C LEU A 109 -11.97 -14.99 12.94
N PHE A 110 -11.36 -16.17 13.07
CA PHE A 110 -12.08 -17.44 13.11
C PHE A 110 -12.99 -17.55 14.33
N THR A 111 -12.48 -17.25 15.52
CA THR A 111 -13.25 -17.27 16.76
C THR A 111 -14.43 -16.32 16.69
N LEU A 112 -14.25 -15.12 16.12
CA LEU A 112 -15.33 -14.14 15.98
C LEU A 112 -16.39 -14.58 14.96
N ALA A 113 -15.97 -15.12 13.81
CA ALA A 113 -16.88 -15.45 12.71
C ALA A 113 -17.57 -16.82 12.86
N VAL A 114 -16.96 -17.74 13.61
CA VAL A 114 -17.41 -19.13 13.76
C VAL A 114 -17.80 -19.43 15.20
N CYS A 115 -16.87 -19.37 16.16
CA CYS A 115 -17.13 -19.81 17.54
C CYS A 115 -18.16 -18.93 18.25
N LEU A 116 -17.98 -17.61 18.22
CA LEU A 116 -18.87 -16.68 18.91
C LEU A 116 -20.28 -16.69 18.30
N LYS A 117 -20.40 -17.08 17.04
CA LYS A 117 -21.67 -17.20 16.35
C LYS A 117 -22.44 -18.46 16.75
N GLU A 118 -21.76 -19.53 17.12
CA GLU A 118 -22.41 -20.76 17.61
C GLU A 118 -23.12 -20.50 18.95
N ASP A 119 -22.48 -19.70 19.83
CA ASP A 119 -22.98 -19.40 21.17
C ASP A 119 -23.97 -18.22 21.23
N PHE A 120 -23.87 -17.24 20.32
CA PHE A 120 -24.66 -15.99 20.35
C PHE A 120 -25.38 -15.70 19.01
N ASN A 121 -26.19 -16.65 18.55
CA ASN A 121 -26.86 -16.61 17.25
C ASN A 121 -28.13 -15.71 17.23
N ASP A 122 -27.97 -14.40 17.43
CA ASP A 122 -29.03 -13.42 17.16
C ASP A 122 -28.93 -12.87 15.72
N GLU A 123 -29.95 -13.17 14.91
CA GLU A 123 -29.99 -12.78 13.50
C GLU A 123 -30.12 -11.26 13.31
N GLU A 124 -30.78 -10.54 14.24
CA GLU A 124 -30.92 -9.09 14.14
C GLU A 124 -29.57 -8.40 14.35
N THR A 125 -28.85 -8.81 15.42
CA THR A 125 -27.50 -8.33 15.71
C THR A 125 -26.52 -8.65 14.58
N GLU A 126 -26.58 -9.84 13.97
CA GLU A 126 -25.74 -10.22 12.83
C GLU A 126 -25.94 -9.27 11.64
N ARG A 127 -27.20 -8.98 11.27
CA ARG A 127 -27.50 -8.08 10.15
C ARG A 127 -26.97 -6.67 10.39
N VAL A 128 -27.08 -6.17 11.62
CA VAL A 128 -26.54 -4.85 11.99
C VAL A 128 -25.01 -4.84 11.91
N MET A 129 -24.35 -5.89 12.43
CA MET A 129 -22.89 -6.02 12.37
C MET A 129 -22.38 -6.08 10.92
N LEU A 130 -22.98 -6.93 10.08
CA LEU A 130 -22.59 -7.06 8.66
C LEU A 130 -22.81 -5.76 7.89
N LYS A 131 -23.91 -5.04 8.15
CA LYS A 131 -24.18 -3.74 7.53
C LYS A 131 -23.12 -2.71 7.92
N ARG A 132 -22.72 -2.66 9.20
CA ARG A 132 -21.65 -1.76 9.67
C ARG A 132 -20.31 -2.10 9.04
N ILE A 133 -19.90 -3.37 9.05
CA ILE A 133 -18.64 -3.81 8.44
C ILE A 133 -18.60 -3.41 6.96
N ARG A 134 -19.68 -3.66 6.21
CA ARG A 134 -19.75 -3.29 4.79
C ARG A 134 -19.62 -1.78 4.58
N ILE A 135 -20.25 -0.96 5.41
CA ILE A 135 -20.13 0.50 5.34
C ILE A 135 -18.69 0.94 5.62
N TYR A 136 -18.05 0.41 6.68
CA TYR A 136 -16.67 0.75 7.01
C TYR A 136 -15.68 0.34 5.91
N VAL A 137 -15.79 -0.88 5.40
CA VAL A 137 -14.95 -1.37 4.31
C VAL A 137 -15.14 -0.52 3.05
N SER A 138 -16.39 -0.22 2.68
CA SER A 138 -16.68 0.61 1.52
C SER A 138 -16.15 2.03 1.68
N ALA A 139 -16.33 2.65 2.86
CA ALA A 139 -15.83 3.98 3.14
C ALA A 139 -14.29 4.02 3.07
N PHE A 140 -13.63 3.01 3.65
CA PHE A 140 -12.19 2.90 3.60
C PHE A 140 -11.66 2.79 2.17
N VAL A 141 -12.25 1.92 1.34
CA VAL A 141 -11.88 1.78 -0.08
C VAL A 141 -12.06 3.09 -0.83
N VAL A 142 -13.17 3.80 -0.61
CA VAL A 142 -13.41 5.11 -1.26
C VAL A 142 -12.37 6.14 -0.83
N ILE A 143 -11.98 6.18 0.44
CA ILE A 143 -10.94 7.09 0.93
C ILE A 143 -9.60 6.78 0.27
N CYS A 144 -9.20 5.51 0.21
CA CYS A 144 -7.95 5.09 -0.44
C CYS A 144 -7.94 5.41 -1.94
N LEU A 145 -9.05 5.15 -2.65
CA LEU A 145 -9.17 5.47 -4.07
C LEU A 145 -9.14 6.97 -4.33
N ASN A 146 -9.82 7.77 -3.51
CA ASN A 146 -9.77 9.22 -3.60
C ASN A 146 -8.33 9.73 -3.43
N ALA A 147 -7.62 9.27 -2.40
CA ALA A 147 -6.22 9.64 -2.20
C ALA A 147 -5.37 9.33 -3.44
N LEU A 148 -5.50 8.12 -4.00
CA LEU A 148 -4.76 7.71 -5.19
C LEU A 148 -5.09 8.59 -6.41
N VAL A 149 -6.36 8.92 -6.61
CA VAL A 149 -6.81 9.79 -7.71
C VAL A 149 -6.28 11.21 -7.53
N PHE A 150 -6.36 11.79 -6.33
CA PHE A 150 -5.83 13.14 -6.07
C PHE A 150 -4.32 13.20 -6.29
N TYR A 151 -3.55 12.24 -5.75
CA TYR A 151 -2.11 12.18 -6.00
C TYR A 151 -1.79 11.97 -7.49
N GLY A 152 -2.58 11.15 -8.19
CA GLY A 152 -2.44 10.92 -9.63
C GLY A 152 -2.72 12.17 -10.46
N ILE A 153 -3.79 12.90 -10.14
CA ILE A 153 -4.15 14.17 -10.81
C ILE A 153 -3.09 15.23 -10.54
N GLU A 154 -2.61 15.37 -9.30
CA GLU A 154 -1.53 16.32 -8.97
C GLU A 154 -0.26 16.00 -9.77
N GLY A 155 0.11 14.72 -9.87
CA GLY A 155 1.26 14.28 -10.67
C GLY A 155 1.07 14.58 -12.15
N LEU A 156 -0.11 14.28 -12.71
CA LEU A 156 -0.41 14.53 -14.12
C LEU A 156 -0.47 16.03 -14.44
N ALA A 157 -1.12 16.82 -13.59
CA ALA A 157 -1.19 18.27 -13.72
C ALA A 157 0.21 18.88 -13.67
N GLN A 158 1.09 18.40 -12.79
CA GLN A 158 2.47 18.87 -12.76
C GLN A 158 3.20 18.59 -14.07
N VAL A 159 3.02 17.40 -14.65
CA VAL A 159 3.64 17.03 -15.93
C VAL A 159 3.12 17.87 -17.09
N LEU A 160 1.80 18.09 -17.17
CA LEU A 160 1.16 18.82 -18.26
C LEU A 160 1.40 20.34 -18.18
N PHE A 161 1.27 20.93 -16.99
CA PHE A 161 1.33 22.39 -16.83
C PHE A 161 2.73 22.93 -16.54
N SER A 162 3.69 22.08 -16.13
CA SER A 162 5.07 22.56 -15.88
C SER A 162 5.97 22.58 -17.11
N GLY A 163 5.49 22.20 -18.31
CA GLY A 163 6.21 22.33 -19.58
C GLY A 163 7.61 21.67 -19.64
N LYS A 164 7.95 20.82 -18.66
CA LYS A 164 9.26 20.16 -18.57
C LYS A 164 9.10 18.72 -19.00
N ARG A 165 9.55 18.47 -20.24
CA ARG A 165 9.65 17.17 -20.89
C ARG A 165 10.11 16.10 -19.90
N ILE A 166 9.34 15.01 -19.86
CA ILE A 166 9.61 13.77 -19.15
C ILE A 166 10.92 13.18 -19.71
N TYR A 167 12.05 13.46 -19.07
CA TYR A 167 13.21 12.62 -19.24
C TYR A 167 12.95 11.35 -18.45
N TYR A 168 12.57 10.31 -19.19
CA TYR A 168 12.49 8.95 -18.70
C TYR A 168 13.75 8.62 -17.90
N ILE A 169 13.52 8.07 -16.71
CA ILE A 169 14.49 7.30 -15.94
C ILE A 169 15.04 6.20 -16.87
N LEU A 170 16.17 6.47 -17.49
CA LEU A 170 16.98 5.49 -18.21
C LEU A 170 18.38 5.56 -17.61
N LEU A 171 18.61 4.65 -16.67
CA LEU A 171 19.94 4.20 -16.30
C LEU A 171 20.75 3.95 -17.57
N THR A 172 21.69 4.82 -17.90
CA THR A 172 22.96 4.41 -18.50
C THR A 172 24.06 5.38 -18.09
N ASN A 173 24.95 4.82 -17.28
CA ASN A 173 26.27 5.27 -16.94
C ASN A 173 27.05 5.65 -18.21
N ILE A 174 27.15 6.94 -18.52
CA ILE A 174 28.13 7.46 -19.49
C ILE A 174 28.98 8.48 -18.76
N ASN A 175 30.20 8.06 -18.48
CA ASN A 175 31.32 8.84 -17.99
C ASN A 175 31.55 10.08 -18.88
N THR A 176 31.07 11.24 -18.46
CA THR A 176 31.36 12.53 -19.13
C THR A 176 32.40 13.31 -18.32
N SER A 177 33.65 12.85 -18.36
CA SER A 177 34.81 13.58 -17.85
C SER A 177 35.45 14.53 -18.90
N ASN A 178 34.79 14.79 -20.04
CA ASN A 178 35.32 15.67 -21.08
C ASN A 178 34.22 16.41 -21.86
N LEU A 179 33.49 17.34 -21.24
CA LEU A 179 32.70 18.33 -21.99
C LEU A 179 32.91 19.73 -21.43
N SER A 180 33.24 20.66 -22.34
CA SER A 180 33.67 22.02 -22.07
C SER A 180 32.64 22.88 -21.32
N SER A 181 33.16 23.98 -20.79
CA SER A 181 32.61 24.92 -19.78
C SER A 181 31.26 25.59 -20.07
N ASP A 182 30.44 25.10 -21.01
CA ASP A 182 29.16 25.71 -21.40
C ASP A 182 27.93 24.80 -21.28
N LYS A 183 28.08 23.60 -20.68
CA LYS A 183 26.96 22.68 -20.45
C LYS A 183 27.01 22.06 -19.06
N LYS A 184 26.74 22.87 -18.02
CA LYS A 184 26.35 22.34 -16.71
C LYS A 184 24.94 21.76 -16.78
N ILE A 185 24.85 20.51 -17.22
CA ILE A 185 23.64 19.69 -17.10
C ILE A 185 23.49 19.37 -15.61
N VAL A 186 22.63 20.13 -14.94
CA VAL A 186 22.18 19.87 -13.58
C VAL A 186 21.37 18.58 -13.60
N TYR A 187 21.95 17.49 -13.09
CA TYR A 187 21.22 16.27 -12.79
C TYR A 187 20.22 16.57 -11.68
N ARG A 188 18.98 16.81 -12.09
CA ARG A 188 17.86 17.07 -11.19
C ARG A 188 16.99 15.82 -11.12
N SER A 189 17.35 14.90 -10.23
CA SER A 189 16.42 13.85 -9.81
C SER A 189 15.24 14.50 -9.09
N TYR A 190 14.04 14.19 -9.58
CA TYR A 190 12.71 14.66 -9.18
C TYR A 190 12.64 15.56 -7.94
N VAL A 191 12.55 16.85 -8.22
CA VAL A 191 12.08 17.85 -7.28
C VAL A 191 10.78 18.39 -7.89
N PHE A 192 9.66 18.12 -7.22
CA PHE A 192 8.35 18.70 -7.51
C PHE A 192 8.50 20.23 -7.61
N GLN A 193 8.61 20.77 -8.82
CA GLN A 193 8.75 22.22 -8.98
C GLN A 193 7.37 22.82 -9.20
N THR A 194 6.78 23.36 -8.14
CA THR A 194 5.70 24.35 -8.24
C THR A 194 6.34 25.73 -8.15
N ASN A 195 6.55 26.37 -9.30
CA ASN A 195 6.63 27.83 -9.36
C ASN A 195 5.30 28.30 -9.95
N ALA A 196 4.45 28.90 -9.13
CA ALA A 196 3.44 29.84 -9.58
C ALA A 196 3.53 31.05 -8.65
N THR A 197 3.75 32.20 -9.29
CA THR A 197 3.71 33.57 -8.78
C THR A 197 2.55 33.85 -7.84
#